data_AF-A0A419ZVA6-F1
#
_entry.id   AF-A0A419ZVA6-F1
#
_cell.length_a   1.000
_cell.length_b   1.000
_cell.length_c   1.000
_cell.angle_alpha   90.00
_cell.angle_beta   90.00
_cell.angle_gamma   90.00
#
_symmetry.space_group_name_H-M   'P 1'
#
loop_
_entity.id
_entity.type
_entity.pdbx_description
1 polymer ?
#
loop_
_entity_poly.entity_id
_entity_poly.type
_entity_poly.pdbx_seq_one_letter_code
_entity_poly.pdbx_strand_id
1 'polypeptide(L)'
;MSDDRAVAAQQRRIDELIVALEALDDPRAREPAKELLQVVLDLHTNGLARLMEIVADAGAMDDAMVAAFERDAGVSALLLLHGLHPQDLPTRVSRAVEKMRPLLGAQGIQIELLDAAEEAVRVRVAGRLQGKHNSVGELQQDIERAIFEAAPETMRVEIAGLPDVNVHELRFVPHRTEAASVVTSEMASRTEAGAQ
;
A
#
# COMPACT_ATOMS: atom_id res chain seq x y z
N MET A 1 13.67 -5.77 -18.06
CA MET A 1 12.56 -5.33 -18.94
C MET A 1 11.84 -6.47 -19.68
N SER A 2 12.54 -7.47 -20.27
CA SER A 2 11.89 -8.66 -20.84
C SER A 2 11.50 -9.65 -19.74
N ASP A 3 12.43 -9.90 -18.80
CA ASP A 3 12.22 -10.84 -17.69
C ASP A 3 11.16 -10.35 -16.71
N ASP A 4 11.14 -9.05 -16.37
CA ASP A 4 10.09 -8.48 -15.48
C ASP A 4 8.68 -8.68 -16.04
N ARG A 5 8.52 -8.62 -17.38
CA ARG A 5 7.22 -8.86 -18.03
C ARG A 5 6.84 -10.34 -18.00
N ALA A 6 7.83 -11.24 -18.11
CA ALA A 6 7.60 -12.67 -17.99
C ALA A 6 7.19 -13.03 -16.55
N VAL A 7 7.90 -12.53 -15.54
CA VAL A 7 7.58 -12.72 -14.12
C VAL A 7 6.19 -12.18 -13.80
N ALA A 8 5.85 -10.96 -14.24
CA ALA A 8 4.51 -10.40 -14.02
C ALA A 8 3.40 -11.21 -14.72
N ALA A 9 3.68 -11.81 -15.88
CA ALA A 9 2.72 -12.69 -16.56
C ALA A 9 2.56 -14.03 -15.83
N GLN A 10 3.65 -14.60 -15.32
CA GLN A 10 3.61 -15.80 -14.48
C GLN A 10 2.81 -15.57 -13.21
N GLN A 11 3.02 -14.44 -12.52
CA GLN A 11 2.27 -14.09 -11.31
C GLN A 11 0.77 -14.02 -11.58
N ARG A 12 0.35 -13.26 -12.60
CA ARG A 12 -1.07 -13.19 -12.98
C ARG A 12 -1.66 -14.57 -13.29
N ARG A 13 -0.88 -15.42 -13.96
CA ARG A 13 -1.33 -16.78 -14.28
C ARG A 13 -1.47 -17.64 -13.02
N ILE A 14 -0.58 -17.50 -12.05
CA ILE A 14 -0.69 -18.17 -10.75
C ILE A 14 -1.97 -17.71 -10.04
N ASP A 15 -2.22 -16.40 -9.96
CA ASP A 15 -3.42 -15.85 -9.31
C ASP A 15 -4.72 -16.36 -9.98
N GLU A 16 -4.78 -16.37 -11.32
CA GLU A 16 -5.90 -16.93 -12.07
C GLU A 16 -6.13 -18.42 -11.77
N LEU A 17 -5.06 -19.20 -11.66
CA LEU A 17 -5.13 -20.64 -11.37
C LEU A 17 -5.55 -20.91 -9.92
N ILE A 18 -5.11 -20.08 -8.97
CA ILE A 18 -5.55 -20.14 -7.57
C ILE A 18 -7.06 -19.90 -7.51
N VAL A 19 -7.54 -18.82 -8.12
CA VAL A 19 -8.98 -18.50 -8.16
C VAL A 19 -9.77 -19.63 -8.82
N ALA A 20 -9.28 -20.17 -9.94
CA ALA A 20 -9.93 -21.29 -10.62
C ALA A 20 -9.97 -22.56 -9.75
N LEU A 21 -8.90 -22.84 -9.00
CA LEU A 21 -8.81 -23.99 -8.10
C LEU A 21 -9.76 -23.85 -6.91
N GLU A 22 -9.88 -22.65 -6.36
CA GLU A 22 -10.79 -22.34 -5.25
C GLU A 22 -12.26 -22.44 -5.66
N ALA A 23 -12.58 -22.06 -6.90
CA ALA A 23 -13.91 -22.13 -7.48
C ALA A 23 -14.39 -23.56 -7.81
N LEU A 24 -13.55 -24.59 -7.65
CA LEU A 24 -13.98 -25.97 -7.83
C LEU A 24 -14.93 -26.42 -6.70
N ASP A 25 -16.10 -26.91 -7.08
CA ASP A 25 -17.10 -27.45 -6.15
C ASP A 25 -16.74 -28.83 -5.59
N ASP A 26 -15.93 -29.63 -6.31
CA ASP A 26 -15.54 -30.98 -5.89
C ASP A 26 -14.28 -30.97 -4.99
N PRO A 27 -14.41 -31.26 -3.68
CA PRO A 27 -13.26 -31.32 -2.79
C PRO A 27 -12.26 -32.41 -3.18
N ARG A 28 -12.69 -33.49 -3.83
CA ARG A 28 -11.80 -34.59 -4.22
C ARG A 28 -10.86 -34.22 -5.36
N ALA A 29 -11.20 -33.20 -6.14
CA ALA A 29 -10.31 -32.61 -7.14
C ALA A 29 -9.45 -31.49 -6.53
N ARG A 30 -10.03 -30.68 -5.63
CA ARG A 30 -9.35 -29.50 -5.06
C ARG A 30 -8.28 -29.85 -4.02
N GLU A 31 -8.56 -30.77 -3.10
CA GLU A 31 -7.64 -31.09 -2.00
C GLU A 31 -6.31 -31.68 -2.49
N PRO A 32 -6.27 -32.68 -3.40
CA PRO A 32 -5.00 -33.22 -3.90
C PRO A 32 -4.18 -32.20 -4.70
N ALA A 33 -4.84 -31.25 -5.38
CA ALA A 33 -4.15 -30.18 -6.10
C ALA A 33 -3.50 -29.17 -5.13
N LYS A 34 -4.18 -28.82 -4.03
CA LYS A 34 -3.60 -28.00 -2.96
C LYS A 34 -2.45 -28.72 -2.26
N GLU A 35 -2.63 -30.00 -1.93
CA GLU A 35 -1.58 -30.84 -1.33
C GLU A 35 -0.37 -30.95 -2.25
N LEU A 36 -0.56 -31.18 -3.55
CA LEU A 36 0.52 -31.20 -4.52
C LEU A 36 1.28 -29.87 -4.55
N LEU A 37 0.58 -28.73 -4.57
CA LEU A 37 1.22 -27.41 -4.54
C LEU A 37 2.03 -27.23 -3.26
N GLN A 38 1.48 -27.61 -2.11
CA GLN A 38 2.18 -27.55 -0.82
C GLN A 38 3.46 -28.39 -0.86
N VAL A 39 3.38 -29.66 -1.29
CA VAL A 39 4.55 -30.56 -1.37
C VAL A 39 5.62 -30.04 -2.32
N VAL A 40 5.23 -29.45 -3.45
CA VAL A 40 6.16 -28.83 -4.40
C VAL A 40 6.85 -27.61 -3.79
N LEU A 41 6.09 -26.74 -3.10
CA LEU A 41 6.65 -25.58 -2.41
C LEU A 41 7.60 -26.00 -1.28
N ASP A 42 7.23 -27.00 -0.48
CA ASP A 42 8.08 -27.54 0.59
C ASP A 42 9.37 -28.14 0.02
N LEU A 43 9.29 -28.87 -1.10
CA LEU A 43 10.47 -29.39 -1.80
C LEU A 43 11.39 -28.25 -2.24
N HIS A 44 10.83 -27.18 -2.82
CA HIS A 44 11.61 -26.00 -3.22
C HIS A 44 12.23 -25.28 -2.02
N THR A 45 11.49 -25.08 -0.93
CA THR A 45 12.01 -24.48 0.31
C THR A 45 13.22 -25.27 0.82
N ASN A 46 13.09 -26.60 0.93
CA ASN A 46 14.18 -27.47 1.37
C ASN A 46 15.40 -27.40 0.43
N GLY A 47 15.16 -27.41 -0.89
CA GLY A 47 16.23 -27.33 -1.89
C GLY A 47 16.95 -25.98 -1.88
N LEU A 48 16.22 -24.87 -1.80
CA LEU A 48 16.76 -23.52 -1.74
C LEU A 48 17.53 -23.27 -0.44
N ALA A 49 16.98 -23.68 0.70
CA ALA A 49 17.67 -23.60 1.98
C ALA A 49 18.99 -24.36 1.92
N ARG A 50 18.99 -25.58 1.36
CA ARG A 50 20.20 -26.38 1.21
C ARG A 50 21.23 -25.72 0.27
N LEU A 51 20.80 -25.08 -0.81
CA LEU A 51 21.69 -24.33 -1.69
C LEU A 51 22.34 -23.16 -0.94
N MET A 52 21.57 -22.41 -0.16
CA MET A 52 22.09 -21.29 0.64
C MET A 52 23.09 -21.76 1.69
N GLU A 53 22.81 -22.88 2.38
CA GLU A 53 23.76 -23.53 3.31
C GLU A 53 25.07 -23.89 2.60
N ILE A 54 25.02 -24.52 1.42
CA ILE A 54 26.22 -24.89 0.66
C ILE A 54 27.05 -23.66 0.28
N VAL A 55 26.41 -22.57 -0.14
CA VAL A 55 27.08 -21.31 -0.47
C VAL A 55 27.71 -20.67 0.77
N ALA A 56 27.02 -20.73 1.91
CA ALA A 56 27.53 -20.25 3.19
C ALA A 56 28.71 -21.08 3.69
N ASP A 57 28.62 -22.41 3.66
CA ASP A 57 29.68 -23.35 4.04
C ASP A 57 30.94 -23.19 3.16
N ALA A 58 30.76 -22.81 1.90
CA ALA A 58 31.86 -22.50 0.98
C ALA A 58 32.50 -21.13 1.24
N GLY A 59 32.00 -20.34 2.20
CA GLY A 59 32.49 -19.01 2.52
C GLY A 59 32.15 -17.95 1.47
N ALA A 60 31.18 -18.23 0.57
CA ALA A 60 30.78 -17.34 -0.51
C ALA A 60 29.54 -16.48 -0.16
N MET A 61 28.98 -16.65 1.03
CA MET A 61 27.88 -15.83 1.57
C MET A 61 28.43 -14.67 2.41
N ASP A 62 29.05 -13.70 1.75
CA ASP A 62 29.49 -12.45 2.38
C ASP A 62 28.43 -11.33 2.26
N ASP A 63 28.69 -10.18 2.87
CA ASP A 63 27.79 -9.01 2.81
C ASP A 63 27.51 -8.56 1.37
N ALA A 64 28.47 -8.75 0.46
CA ALA A 64 28.32 -8.37 -0.94
C ALA A 64 27.32 -9.29 -1.67
N MET A 65 27.40 -10.60 -1.40
CA MET A 65 26.46 -11.60 -1.90
C MET A 65 25.06 -11.41 -1.33
N VAL A 66 24.94 -11.20 -0.01
CA VAL A 66 23.66 -10.90 0.63
C VAL A 66 23.01 -9.68 -0.01
N ALA A 67 23.77 -8.60 -0.19
CA ALA A 67 23.27 -7.41 -0.85
C ALA A 67 22.97 -7.63 -2.34
N ALA A 68 23.60 -8.60 -3.01
CA ALA A 68 23.26 -8.96 -4.39
C ALA A 68 21.89 -9.65 -4.46
N PHE A 69 21.62 -10.60 -3.55
CA PHE A 69 20.30 -11.26 -3.46
C PHE A 69 19.18 -10.28 -3.13
N GLU A 70 19.45 -9.31 -2.24
CA GLU A 70 18.47 -8.26 -1.91
C GLU A 70 18.19 -7.29 -3.07
N ARG A 71 19.19 -7.02 -3.92
CA ARG A 71 19.06 -6.06 -5.04
C ARG A 71 18.37 -6.67 -6.25
N ASP A 72 18.47 -7.97 -6.45
CA ASP A 72 17.76 -8.66 -7.52
C ASP A 72 16.31 -8.93 -7.08
N ALA A 73 15.36 -8.23 -7.71
CA ALA A 73 13.96 -8.29 -7.33
C ALA A 73 13.36 -9.71 -7.48
N GLY A 74 13.81 -10.48 -8.46
CA GLY A 74 13.33 -11.85 -8.69
C GLY A 74 13.84 -12.81 -7.62
N VAL A 75 15.14 -12.73 -7.30
CA VAL A 75 15.76 -13.54 -6.24
C VAL A 75 15.19 -13.16 -4.87
N SER A 76 15.09 -11.87 -4.55
CA SER A 76 14.55 -11.41 -3.27
C SER A 76 13.09 -11.88 -3.10
N ALA A 77 12.23 -11.74 -4.11
CA ALA A 77 10.85 -12.20 -4.05
C ALA A 77 10.74 -13.73 -3.90
N LEU A 78 11.58 -14.49 -4.60
CA LEU A 78 11.62 -15.95 -4.47
C LEU A 78 12.03 -16.39 -3.07
N LEU A 79 13.12 -15.82 -2.53
CA LEU A 79 13.58 -16.15 -1.18
C LEU A 79 12.55 -15.78 -0.13
N LEU A 80 11.88 -14.65 -0.31
CA LEU A 80 10.80 -14.20 0.56
C LEU A 80 9.61 -15.16 0.53
N LEU A 81 9.16 -15.59 -0.65
CA LEU A 81 8.08 -16.58 -0.80
C LEU A 81 8.37 -17.88 -0.03
N HIS A 82 9.64 -18.27 0.05
CA HIS A 82 10.09 -19.47 0.74
C HIS A 82 10.52 -19.24 2.20
N GLY A 83 10.38 -18.03 2.75
CA GLY A 83 10.80 -17.72 4.12
C GLY A 83 12.32 -17.75 4.33
N LEU A 84 13.10 -17.60 3.26
CA LEU A 84 14.56 -17.69 3.21
C LEU A 84 15.21 -16.32 2.93
N HIS A 85 14.46 -15.23 3.05
CA HIS A 85 14.98 -13.91 2.78
C HIS A 85 16.13 -13.58 3.76
N PRO A 86 17.29 -13.04 3.30
CA PRO A 86 18.45 -12.80 4.17
C PRO A 86 18.21 -11.80 5.31
N GLN A 87 17.22 -10.94 5.15
CA GLN A 87 16.75 -10.00 6.17
C GLN A 87 15.44 -10.48 6.76
N ASP A 88 15.34 -10.45 8.09
CA ASP A 88 14.12 -10.73 8.81
C ASP A 88 13.02 -9.67 8.54
N LEU A 89 11.77 -10.04 8.86
CA LEU A 89 10.61 -9.17 8.68
C LEU A 89 10.82 -7.79 9.35
N PRO A 90 11.24 -7.68 10.63
CA PRO A 90 11.46 -6.39 11.26
C PRO A 90 12.47 -5.50 10.53
N THR A 91 13.58 -6.06 10.05
CA THR A 91 14.61 -5.30 9.33
C THR A 91 14.10 -4.82 7.98
N ARG A 92 13.33 -5.64 7.25
CA ARG A 92 12.75 -5.25 5.95
C ARG A 92 11.73 -4.12 6.11
N VAL A 93 10.83 -4.25 7.08
CA VAL A 93 9.84 -3.21 7.40
C VAL A 93 10.53 -1.93 7.85
N SER A 94 11.54 -2.01 8.73
CA SER A 94 12.33 -0.86 9.16
C SER A 94 12.95 -0.12 7.97
N ARG A 95 13.60 -0.84 7.04
CA ARG A 95 14.16 -0.25 5.82
C ARG A 95 13.10 0.40 4.94
N ALA A 96 11.91 -0.18 4.83
CA ALA A 96 10.80 0.42 4.09
C ALA A 96 10.34 1.73 4.74
N VAL A 97 10.20 1.75 6.07
CA VAL A 97 9.87 2.96 6.83
C VAL A 97 10.94 4.05 6.67
N GLU A 98 12.22 3.69 6.76
CA GLU A 98 13.33 4.64 6.54
C GLU A 98 13.31 5.24 5.12
N LYS A 99 12.97 4.45 4.09
CA LYS A 99 12.82 4.96 2.72
C LYS A 99 11.67 5.95 2.57
N MET A 100 10.60 5.80 3.36
CA MET A 100 9.45 6.71 3.32
C MET A 100 9.71 8.03 4.06
N ARG A 101 10.55 8.04 5.10
CA ARG A 101 10.78 9.23 5.95
C ARG A 101 11.14 10.51 5.18
N PRO A 102 12.04 10.52 4.18
CA PRO A 102 12.35 11.73 3.43
C PRO A 102 11.14 12.28 2.65
N LEU A 103 10.35 11.38 2.06
CA LEU A 103 9.18 11.75 1.24
C LEU A 103 8.05 12.30 2.13
N LEU A 104 7.77 11.64 3.24
CA LEU A 104 6.76 12.06 4.21
C LEU A 104 7.20 13.33 4.97
N GLY A 105 8.48 13.43 5.30
CA GLY A 105 9.05 14.59 5.99
C GLY A 105 8.93 15.88 5.18
N ALA A 106 9.08 15.80 3.85
CA ALA A 106 8.83 16.94 2.95
C ALA A 106 7.39 17.46 2.99
N GLN A 107 6.46 16.67 3.51
CA GLN A 107 5.03 16.97 3.65
C GLN A 107 4.64 17.28 5.09
N GLY A 108 5.62 17.40 6.00
CA GLY A 108 5.38 17.63 7.43
C GLY A 108 4.85 16.41 8.18
N ILE A 109 5.01 15.21 7.61
CA ILE A 109 4.59 13.93 8.20
C ILE A 109 5.82 13.16 8.69
N GLN A 110 5.73 12.67 9.91
CA GLN A 110 6.70 11.77 10.53
C GLN A 110 6.10 10.36 10.60
N ILE A 111 6.94 9.35 10.38
CA ILE A 111 6.59 7.95 10.52
C ILE A 111 7.61 7.22 11.39
N GLU A 112 7.10 6.41 12.31
CA GLU A 112 7.86 5.58 13.23
C GLU A 112 7.35 4.14 13.19
N LEU A 113 8.26 3.18 13.10
CA LEU A 113 7.94 1.77 13.30
C LEU A 113 7.81 1.51 14.80
N LEU A 114 6.70 0.92 15.22
CA LEU A 114 6.46 0.53 16.62
C LEU A 114 6.73 -0.95 16.83
N ASP A 115 6.27 -1.78 15.89
CA ASP A 115 6.30 -3.24 15.98
C ASP A 115 6.21 -3.82 14.57
N ALA A 116 6.82 -4.99 14.36
CA ALA A 116 6.83 -5.67 13.08
C ALA A 116 6.79 -7.18 13.30
N ALA A 117 5.63 -7.77 13.04
CA ALA A 117 5.37 -9.20 13.16
C ALA A 117 4.45 -9.66 12.02
N GLU A 118 4.37 -10.98 11.81
CA GLU A 118 3.48 -11.57 10.82
C GLU A 118 2.01 -11.24 11.11
N GLU A 119 1.60 -11.21 12.39
CA GLU A 119 0.21 -10.91 12.74
C GLU A 119 -0.16 -9.46 12.42
N ALA A 120 0.76 -8.52 12.66
CA ALA A 120 0.57 -7.11 12.34
C ALA A 120 1.89 -6.34 12.32
N VAL A 121 2.02 -5.43 11.37
CA VAL A 121 3.01 -4.34 11.42
C VAL A 121 2.34 -3.09 11.97
N ARG A 122 2.92 -2.50 13.01
CA ARG A 122 2.41 -1.28 13.66
C ARG A 122 3.31 -0.10 13.39
N VAL A 123 2.74 0.96 12.83
CA VAL A 123 3.44 2.23 12.61
C VAL A 123 2.68 3.37 13.27
N ARG A 124 3.40 4.39 13.72
CA ARG A 124 2.85 5.66 14.18
C ARG A 124 3.17 6.73 13.16
N VAL A 125 2.15 7.48 12.79
CA VAL A 125 2.25 8.68 11.98
C VAL A 125 1.97 9.89 12.87
N ALA A 126 2.72 10.96 12.68
CA ALA A 126 2.50 12.23 13.36
C ALA A 126 2.72 13.39 12.38
N GLY A 127 2.08 14.53 12.64
CA GLY A 127 2.25 15.74 11.84
C GLY A 127 0.95 16.23 11.20
N ARG A 128 1.07 17.23 10.34
CA ARG A 128 -0.06 17.81 9.60
C ARG A 128 0.21 17.64 8.12
N LEU A 129 -0.72 17.07 7.38
CA LEU A 129 -0.63 16.92 5.94
C LEU A 129 -0.43 18.31 5.30
N GLN A 130 0.73 18.56 4.71
CA GLN A 130 0.99 19.75 3.92
C GLN A 130 1.43 19.33 2.52
N GLY A 131 0.81 19.88 1.46
CA GLY A 131 1.19 19.59 0.08
C GLY A 131 0.26 18.61 -0.66
N LYS A 132 0.84 17.70 -1.46
CA LYS A 132 0.24 17.08 -2.66
C LYS A 132 -0.56 15.77 -2.44
N HIS A 133 -0.65 15.22 -1.22
CA HIS A 133 -1.64 14.18 -0.93
C HIS A 133 -2.99 14.83 -0.68
N ASN A 134 -4.02 14.37 -1.39
CA ASN A 134 -5.34 15.00 -1.37
C ASN A 134 -6.21 14.47 -0.22
N SER A 135 -5.77 13.44 0.51
CA SER A 135 -6.50 12.89 1.65
C SER A 135 -5.64 12.01 2.57
N VAL A 136 -6.15 11.78 3.79
CA VAL A 136 -5.60 10.80 4.75
C VAL A 136 -5.66 9.37 4.19
N GLY A 137 -6.66 9.06 3.35
CA GLY A 137 -6.80 7.73 2.74
C GLY A 137 -5.70 7.41 1.74
N GLU A 138 -5.24 8.37 0.94
CA GLU A 138 -4.10 8.18 0.04
C GLU A 138 -2.81 7.89 0.82
N LEU A 139 -2.55 8.63 1.89
CA LEU A 139 -1.40 8.39 2.78
C LEU A 139 -1.46 6.99 3.40
N GLN A 140 -2.63 6.57 3.87
CA GLN A 140 -2.84 5.24 4.44
C GLN A 140 -2.51 4.15 3.42
N GLN A 141 -3.05 4.25 2.20
CA GLN A 141 -2.80 3.29 1.12
C GLN A 141 -1.32 3.24 0.70
N ASP A 142 -0.64 4.39 0.68
CA ASP A 142 0.77 4.46 0.33
C ASP A 142 1.64 3.77 1.39
N ILE A 143 1.35 3.98 2.68
CA ILE A 143 2.03 3.30 3.78
C ILE A 143 1.75 1.79 3.75
N GLU A 144 0.49 1.39 3.61
CA GLU A 144 0.09 -0.01 3.53
C GLU A 144 0.79 -0.71 2.36
N ARG A 145 0.76 -0.11 1.16
CA ARG A 145 1.44 -0.66 -0.02
C ARG A 145 2.93 -0.84 0.22
N ALA A 146 3.60 0.18 0.74
CA ALA A 146 5.04 0.11 1.00
C ALA A 146 5.41 -0.97 2.04
N ILE A 147 4.56 -1.17 3.05
CA ILE A 147 4.76 -2.21 4.07
C ILE A 147 4.47 -3.60 3.49
N PHE A 148 3.38 -3.80 2.75
CA PHE A 148 3.07 -5.07 2.11
C PHE A 148 4.08 -5.47 1.03
N GLU A 149 4.62 -4.51 0.28
CA GLU A 149 5.75 -4.76 -0.63
C GLU A 149 6.98 -5.24 0.13
N ALA A 150 7.22 -4.71 1.32
CA ALA A 150 8.39 -5.04 2.14
C ALA A 150 8.21 -6.25 3.04
N ALA A 151 6.97 -6.69 3.33
CA ALA A 151 6.64 -7.79 4.24
C ALA A 151 5.25 -8.38 3.88
N PRO A 152 5.12 -9.08 2.74
CA PRO A 152 3.85 -9.59 2.26
C PRO A 152 3.30 -10.77 3.08
N GLU A 153 4.12 -11.39 3.94
CA GLU A 153 3.64 -12.37 4.92
C GLU A 153 2.87 -11.74 6.09
N THR A 154 2.91 -10.40 6.22
CA THR A 154 2.15 -9.68 7.24
C THR A 154 0.65 -9.77 6.95
N MET A 155 -0.16 -10.09 7.95
CA MET A 155 -1.61 -10.22 7.80
C MET A 155 -2.32 -8.86 7.72
N ARG A 156 -1.82 -7.83 8.42
CA ARG A 156 -2.39 -6.48 8.42
C ARG A 156 -1.40 -5.40 8.82
N VAL A 157 -1.72 -4.16 8.46
CA VAL A 157 -0.98 -2.96 8.88
C VAL A 157 -1.85 -2.11 9.79
N GLU A 158 -1.33 -1.76 10.95
CA GLU A 158 -1.99 -0.90 11.94
C GLU A 158 -1.29 0.46 11.97
N ILE A 159 -2.01 1.53 11.59
CA ILE A 159 -1.46 2.88 11.49
C ILE A 159 -2.09 3.75 12.58
N ALA A 160 -1.30 4.09 13.59
CA ALA A 160 -1.71 5.00 14.66
C ALA A 160 -1.41 6.46 14.30
N GLY A 161 -2.22 7.40 14.80
CA GLY A 161 -1.94 8.85 14.71
C GLY A 161 -2.25 9.50 13.35
N LEU A 162 -2.97 8.80 12.46
CA LEU A 162 -3.59 9.45 11.30
C LEU A 162 -4.54 10.55 11.81
N PRO A 163 -4.46 11.78 11.28
CA PRO A 163 -5.35 12.84 11.69
C PRO A 163 -6.79 12.42 11.35
N ASP A 164 -7.67 12.42 12.36
CA ASP A 164 -9.10 12.19 12.17
C ASP A 164 -9.59 13.17 11.09
N VAL A 165 -10.08 12.63 9.96
CA VAL A 165 -10.82 13.45 9.01
C VAL A 165 -12.16 13.74 9.66
N ASN A 166 -12.19 14.77 10.49
CA ASN A 166 -13.41 15.21 11.15
C ASN A 166 -14.29 15.95 10.13
N VAL A 167 -15.04 15.19 9.34
CA VAL A 167 -16.01 15.69 8.34
C VAL A 167 -17.11 16.57 8.96
N HIS A 168 -17.20 16.65 10.30
CA HIS A 168 -18.14 17.53 11.00
C HIS A 168 -17.73 19.02 11.04
N GLU A 169 -16.54 19.40 10.55
CA GLU A 169 -16.15 20.82 10.44
C GLU A 169 -16.41 21.44 9.06
N LEU A 170 -16.92 20.68 8.09
CA LEU A 170 -17.53 21.26 6.88
C LEU A 170 -18.93 21.77 7.22
N ARG A 171 -19.00 22.74 8.13
CA ARG A 171 -20.22 23.49 8.41
C ARG A 171 -20.49 24.33 7.16
N PHE A 172 -21.36 23.82 6.30
CA PHE A 172 -21.90 24.54 5.16
C PHE A 172 -22.49 25.87 5.70
N VAL A 173 -21.81 26.98 5.46
CA VAL A 173 -22.33 28.32 5.73
C VAL A 173 -22.98 28.80 4.44
N PRO A 174 -24.31 28.73 4.28
CA PRO A 174 -24.95 29.35 3.14
C PRO A 174 -24.74 30.86 3.25
N HIS A 175 -24.01 31.45 2.31
CA HIS A 175 -23.98 32.89 2.13
C HIS A 175 -25.40 33.34 1.78
N ARG A 176 -26.07 33.99 2.72
CA ARG A 176 -27.35 34.66 2.47
C ARG A 176 -27.07 35.84 1.55
N THR A 177 -27.40 35.69 0.28
CA THR A 177 -27.42 36.79 -0.68
C THR A 177 -28.28 37.92 -0.14
N GLU A 178 -27.67 39.08 0.12
CA GLU A 178 -28.35 40.32 0.43
C GLU A 178 -29.22 40.72 -0.76
N ALA A 179 -30.55 40.61 -0.60
CA ALA A 179 -31.48 41.34 -1.44
C ALA A 179 -31.49 42.79 -0.94
N ALA A 180 -30.70 43.63 -1.61
CA ALA A 180 -30.68 45.06 -1.41
C ALA A 180 -32.08 45.64 -1.59
N SER A 181 -32.56 46.29 -0.54
CA SER A 181 -33.70 47.21 -0.55
C SER A 181 -33.39 48.40 -1.46
N VAL A 182 -34.12 48.55 -2.56
CA VAL A 182 -34.23 49.83 -3.27
C VAL A 182 -35.67 50.29 -3.17
N VAL A 183 -35.89 51.22 -2.23
CA VAL A 183 -37.05 52.12 -2.24
C VAL A 183 -36.60 53.36 -2.99
N THR A 184 -37.22 53.64 -4.14
CA THR A 184 -37.33 55.01 -4.65
C THR A 184 -38.69 55.23 -5.29
N SER A 185 -39.44 56.10 -4.61
CA SER A 185 -40.61 56.82 -5.06
C SER A 185 -40.28 57.75 -6.22
N GLU A 186 -41.07 57.75 -7.30
CA GLU A 186 -41.70 58.95 -7.89
C GLU A 186 -42.38 58.62 -9.23
N MET A 187 -43.66 58.98 -9.37
CA MET A 187 -44.10 59.97 -10.37
C MET A 187 -45.63 60.11 -10.35
N ALA A 188 -46.09 61.19 -9.74
CA ALA A 188 -47.36 61.80 -10.06
C ALA A 188 -47.11 62.95 -11.06
N SER A 189 -47.96 63.02 -12.08
CA SER A 189 -48.29 64.19 -12.90
C SER A 189 -47.26 64.72 -13.92
N ARG A 190 -47.57 64.54 -15.21
CA ARG A 190 -47.86 65.61 -16.21
C ARG A 190 -48.04 64.96 -17.60
N THR A 191 -49.27 64.86 -18.11
CA THR A 191 -50.02 65.78 -19.00
C THR A 191 -49.83 65.47 -20.50
N GLU A 192 -50.97 65.37 -21.21
CA GLU A 192 -51.18 65.57 -22.67
C GLU A 192 -50.62 64.50 -23.63
N ALA A 193 -51.27 64.08 -24.74
CA ALA A 193 -52.52 64.42 -25.43
C ALA A 193 -52.72 63.43 -26.62
N GLY A 194 -53.93 63.35 -27.18
CA GLY A 194 -54.21 62.87 -28.56
C GLY A 194 -54.72 61.42 -28.64
N ALA A 195 -56.02 61.14 -28.67
CA ALA A 195 -56.98 61.33 -29.78
C ALA A 195 -56.84 60.28 -30.90
N GLN A 196 -58.02 59.79 -31.28
CA GLN A 196 -58.39 58.84 -32.31
C GLN A 196 -57.78 59.11 -33.69
#